data_AF-A0AAW1S697-F1
#
_entry.id   AF-A0AAW1S697-F1
#
_cell.length_a   1.000
_cell.length_b   1.000
_cell.length_c   1.000
_cell.angle_alpha   90.00
_cell.angle_beta   90.00
_cell.angle_gamma   90.00
#
_symmetry.space_group_name_H-M   'P 1'
#
loop_
_entity.id
_entity.type
_entity.pdbx_description
1 polymer ?
#
loop_
_entity_poly.entity_id
_entity_poly.type
_entity_poly.pdbx_seq_one_letter_code
_entity_poly.pdbx_strand_id
1 'polypeptide(L)'
;MPLCPFQDHPLPVTRLAFVLIDGLGDTNVSQLNHQTPLQAACIPTLDGVAAHGLNGLLDPVEPGLACGSDTAHLSILGFDPRRYYRGRGAFESMGAGIDMQAGDIAFKSNFATLNTSSGIVERRRADRIFEHLGPVLCQALDGLQLPSFPQHPVRVRYATEHRCGVVVRGPGLSDAITGTDPLRDNLPLQEVRPTDDSPEAAHTAAVVSELSGVMHGILQGHPVNAHRIAEGKPPANVVLLRGCGSRIAVEPFHERHGLRAAMVAPTKVIAGLGASLGFDIISAPGAT
;
A
#
# COMPACT_ATOMS: atom_id res chain seq x y z
N MET A 1 -9.36 53.52 -5.22
CA MET A 1 -10.48 52.67 -4.80
C MET A 1 -10.01 51.85 -3.62
N PRO A 2 -10.63 51.98 -2.43
CA PRO A 2 -10.28 51.13 -1.30
C PRO A 2 -10.69 49.69 -1.62
N LEU A 3 -9.80 48.76 -1.34
CA LEU A 3 -10.04 47.32 -1.41
C LEU A 3 -11.27 47.00 -0.54
N CYS A 4 -12.26 46.35 -1.14
CA CYS A 4 -13.40 45.82 -0.41
C CYS A 4 -12.87 44.82 0.63
N PRO A 5 -13.14 44.99 1.94
CA PRO A 5 -12.75 43.99 2.92
C PRO A 5 -13.56 42.73 2.62
N PHE A 6 -12.88 41.60 2.42
CA PHE A 6 -13.53 40.29 2.47
C PHE A 6 -14.24 40.19 3.82
N GLN A 7 -15.55 40.36 3.81
CA GLN A 7 -16.38 40.07 4.96
C GLN A 7 -16.34 38.55 5.16
N ASP A 8 -15.96 38.13 6.36
CA ASP A 8 -16.10 36.77 6.85
C ASP A 8 -17.58 36.37 6.76
N HIS A 9 -17.99 35.84 5.62
CA HIS A 9 -19.19 35.03 5.54
C HIS A 9 -18.82 33.63 6.00
N PRO A 10 -19.28 33.17 7.18
CA PRO A 10 -19.25 31.75 7.49
C PRO A 10 -20.28 31.11 6.57
N LEU A 11 -19.86 30.65 5.39
CA LEU A 11 -20.65 29.67 4.67
C LEU A 11 -20.52 28.38 5.49
N PRO A 12 -21.60 27.87 6.11
CA PRO A 12 -21.52 26.58 6.78
C PRO A 12 -21.46 25.55 5.65
N VAL A 13 -20.26 25.22 5.16
CA VAL A 13 -20.07 24.09 4.27
C VAL A 13 -20.53 22.87 5.03
N THR A 14 -21.79 22.47 4.82
CA THR A 14 -22.38 21.38 5.59
C THR A 14 -21.97 20.04 5.00
N ARG A 15 -21.58 20.02 3.70
CA ARG A 15 -21.19 18.85 2.92
C ARG A 15 -20.23 19.27 1.80
N LEU A 16 -19.16 18.51 1.59
CA LEU A 16 -18.18 18.72 0.53
C LEU A 16 -18.08 17.43 -0.31
N ALA A 17 -18.05 17.58 -1.62
CA ALA A 17 -17.73 16.49 -2.55
C ALA A 17 -16.37 16.78 -3.17
N PHE A 18 -15.38 15.94 -2.86
CA PHE A 18 -14.05 16.02 -3.45
C PHE A 18 -13.91 14.91 -4.49
N VAL A 19 -13.71 15.30 -5.76
CA VAL A 19 -13.56 14.36 -6.87
C VAL A 19 -12.14 14.46 -7.41
N LEU A 20 -11.41 13.34 -7.37
CA LEU A 20 -10.05 13.24 -7.87
C LEU A 20 -10.03 12.32 -9.09
N ILE A 21 -9.52 12.82 -10.21
CA ILE A 21 -9.33 12.05 -11.44
C ILE A 21 -7.86 11.65 -11.50
N ASP A 22 -7.57 10.38 -11.23
CA ASP A 22 -6.20 9.88 -11.16
C ASP A 22 -5.51 9.99 -12.54
N GLY A 23 -4.27 10.49 -12.55
CA GLY A 23 -3.49 10.66 -13.77
C GLY A 23 -4.04 11.67 -14.79
N LEU A 24 -4.86 12.65 -14.38
CA LEU A 24 -5.49 13.62 -15.29
C LEU A 24 -4.51 14.49 -16.09
N GLY A 25 -3.39 14.88 -15.48
CA GLY A 25 -2.39 15.72 -16.11
C GLY A 25 -1.57 14.95 -17.15
N ASP A 26 -1.40 15.53 -18.33
CA ASP A 26 -0.64 14.94 -19.43
C ASP A 26 0.07 16.03 -20.25
N THR A 27 0.86 15.60 -21.21
CA THR A 27 1.56 16.40 -22.21
C THR A 27 0.76 16.50 -23.51
N ASN A 28 1.18 17.42 -24.38
CA ASN A 28 0.60 17.53 -25.71
C ASN A 28 1.00 16.35 -26.60
N VAL A 29 0.02 15.79 -27.32
CA VAL A 29 0.18 14.60 -28.15
C VAL A 29 -0.01 14.96 -29.62
N SER A 30 0.94 14.60 -30.49
CA SER A 30 0.89 14.97 -31.91
C SER A 30 -0.33 14.40 -32.64
N GLN A 31 -0.75 13.19 -32.29
CA GLN A 31 -1.96 12.54 -32.83
C GLN A 31 -3.26 13.24 -32.40
N LEU A 32 -3.22 14.08 -31.37
CA LEU A 32 -4.34 14.90 -30.90
C LEU A 32 -4.21 16.36 -31.35
N ASN A 33 -3.62 16.60 -32.53
CA ASN A 33 -3.35 17.96 -33.03
C ASN A 33 -2.55 18.81 -32.04
N HIS A 34 -1.58 18.20 -31.34
CA HIS A 34 -0.78 18.82 -30.29
C HIS A 34 -1.58 19.34 -29.08
N GLN A 35 -2.73 18.73 -28.78
CA GLN A 35 -3.49 18.92 -27.54
C GLN A 35 -3.15 17.84 -26.51
N THR A 36 -3.43 18.10 -25.23
CA THR A 36 -3.50 17.04 -24.21
C THR A 36 -4.77 16.20 -24.38
N PRO A 37 -4.85 14.97 -23.85
CA PRO A 37 -6.08 14.18 -23.84
C PRO A 37 -7.26 14.91 -23.21
N LEU A 38 -7.03 15.67 -22.13
CA LEU A 38 -8.08 16.44 -21.46
C LEU A 38 -8.64 17.55 -22.37
N GLN A 39 -7.77 18.24 -23.13
CA GLN A 39 -8.18 19.28 -24.09
C GLN A 39 -8.91 18.71 -25.31
N ALA A 40 -8.53 17.52 -25.76
CA ALA A 40 -9.15 16.87 -26.91
C ALA A 40 -10.50 16.20 -26.58
N ALA A 41 -10.76 15.92 -25.30
CA ALA A 41 -11.96 15.24 -24.86
C ALA A 41 -13.21 16.15 -24.93
N CYS A 42 -14.36 15.56 -25.29
CA CYS A 42 -15.65 16.25 -25.18
C CYS A 42 -16.19 16.07 -23.75
N ILE A 43 -15.93 17.05 -22.89
CA ILE A 43 -16.22 17.00 -21.44
C ILE A 43 -17.07 18.18 -20.95
N PRO A 44 -18.27 18.40 -21.53
CA PRO A 44 -19.09 19.60 -21.27
C PRO A 44 -19.46 19.78 -19.79
N THR A 45 -19.53 18.68 -19.03
CA THR A 45 -19.78 18.74 -17.58
C THR A 45 -18.60 19.33 -16.81
N LEU A 46 -17.36 18.90 -17.10
CA LEU A 46 -16.18 19.47 -16.46
C LEU A 46 -15.96 20.91 -16.91
N ASP A 47 -16.17 21.20 -18.20
CA ASP A 47 -16.11 22.56 -18.73
C ASP A 47 -17.14 23.47 -18.03
N GLY A 48 -18.35 22.96 -17.80
CA GLY A 48 -19.39 23.66 -17.04
C GLY A 48 -18.98 23.95 -15.60
N VAL A 49 -18.35 23.00 -14.91
CA VAL A 49 -17.82 23.19 -13.54
C VAL A 49 -16.73 24.26 -13.54
N ALA A 50 -15.79 24.21 -14.49
CA ALA A 50 -14.70 25.18 -14.60
C ALA A 50 -15.23 26.60 -14.91
N ALA A 51 -16.21 26.72 -15.80
CA ALA A 51 -16.78 28.01 -16.21
C ALA A 51 -17.56 28.74 -15.10
N HIS A 52 -18.10 28.00 -14.13
CA HIS A 52 -18.90 28.55 -13.02
C HIS A 52 -18.20 28.47 -11.66
N GLY A 53 -16.95 28.01 -11.64
CA GLY A 53 -16.15 27.79 -10.42
C GLY A 53 -14.90 28.65 -10.35
N LEU A 54 -14.08 28.37 -9.34
CA LEU A 54 -12.72 28.89 -9.24
C LEU A 54 -11.75 27.84 -9.80
N ASN A 55 -10.76 28.32 -10.54
CA ASN A 55 -9.79 27.48 -11.24
C ASN A 55 -8.38 27.77 -10.74
N GLY A 56 -7.51 26.78 -10.82
CA GLY A 56 -6.11 26.89 -10.42
C GLY A 56 -5.30 25.67 -10.84
N LEU A 57 -4.01 25.75 -10.56
CA LEU A 57 -3.08 24.64 -10.71
C LEU A 57 -2.72 24.10 -9.32
N LEU A 58 -2.46 22.81 -9.23
CA LEU A 58 -2.07 22.13 -8.00
C LEU A 58 -0.83 21.28 -8.28
N ASP A 59 0.28 21.64 -7.64
CA ASP A 59 1.41 20.73 -7.44
C ASP A 59 1.10 19.90 -6.18
N PRO A 60 0.86 18.58 -6.27
CA PRO A 60 0.38 17.83 -5.11
C PRO A 60 1.33 17.87 -3.92
N VAL A 61 2.65 17.96 -4.16
CA VAL A 61 3.67 17.98 -3.10
C VAL A 61 4.60 19.17 -3.23
N GLU A 62 5.25 19.35 -4.38
CA GLU A 62 6.04 20.54 -4.72
C GLU A 62 6.26 20.65 -6.24
N PRO A 63 6.55 21.85 -6.76
CA PRO A 63 6.83 22.04 -8.18
C PRO A 63 7.95 21.13 -8.68
N GLY A 64 7.67 20.37 -9.75
CA GLY A 64 8.65 19.50 -10.41
C GLY A 64 8.88 18.14 -9.75
N LEU A 65 8.24 17.84 -8.61
CA LEU A 65 8.34 16.53 -7.96
C LEU A 65 7.26 15.58 -8.47
N ALA A 66 7.68 14.53 -9.18
CA ALA A 66 6.81 13.39 -9.46
C ALA A 66 6.52 12.63 -8.14
N CYS A 67 5.24 12.50 -7.78
CA CYS A 67 4.79 11.81 -6.58
C CYS A 67 3.92 10.59 -6.93
N GLY A 68 3.92 9.60 -6.04
CA GLY A 68 3.00 8.46 -6.12
C GLY A 68 1.60 8.85 -5.66
N SER A 69 0.59 8.05 -6.03
CA SER A 69 -0.79 8.32 -5.61
C SER A 69 -0.94 8.38 -4.09
N ASP A 70 -0.15 7.61 -3.34
CA ASP A 70 -0.12 7.62 -1.88
C ASP A 70 0.35 8.96 -1.29
N THR A 71 1.53 9.45 -1.70
CA THR A 71 2.05 10.73 -1.20
C THR A 71 1.23 11.93 -1.69
N ALA A 72 0.72 11.89 -2.93
CA ALA A 72 -0.16 12.92 -3.48
C ALA A 72 -1.47 13.04 -2.68
N HIS A 73 -2.16 11.92 -2.42
CA HIS A 73 -3.42 11.94 -1.67
C HIS A 73 -3.22 12.38 -0.23
N LEU A 74 -2.13 11.96 0.42
CA LEU A 74 -1.82 12.38 1.78
C LEU A 74 -1.69 13.91 1.86
N SER A 75 -0.95 14.49 0.92
CA SER A 75 -0.77 15.95 0.80
C SER A 75 -2.08 16.68 0.52
N ILE A 76 -2.85 16.22 -0.46
CA ILE A 76 -4.16 16.77 -0.84
C ILE A 76 -5.14 16.80 0.34
N LEU A 77 -5.08 15.78 1.21
CA LEU A 77 -5.92 15.68 2.41
C LEU A 77 -5.39 16.50 3.61
N GLY A 78 -4.31 17.26 3.42
CA GLY A 78 -3.75 18.17 4.42
C GLY A 78 -2.71 17.55 5.34
N PHE A 79 -2.06 16.46 4.92
CA PHE A 79 -0.99 15.80 5.67
C PHE A 79 0.32 15.81 4.88
N ASP A 80 1.36 16.45 5.41
CA ASP A 80 2.67 16.51 4.76
C ASP A 80 3.27 15.10 4.58
N PRO A 81 3.43 14.61 3.33
CA PRO A 81 3.96 13.27 3.11
C PRO A 81 5.41 13.13 3.58
N ARG A 82 6.21 14.19 3.65
CA ARG A 82 7.59 14.12 4.15
C ARG A 82 7.67 13.77 5.63
N ARG A 83 6.61 14.10 6.37
CA ARG A 83 6.51 13.84 7.81
C ARG A 83 5.81 12.52 8.12
N TYR A 84 4.74 12.24 7.38
CA TYR A 84 3.79 11.19 7.76
C TYR A 84 3.84 9.94 6.89
N TYR A 85 4.42 10.01 5.69
CA TYR A 85 4.48 8.83 4.82
C TYR A 85 5.46 7.81 5.40
N ARG A 86 4.97 6.59 5.60
CA ARG A 86 5.72 5.47 6.21
C ARG A 86 5.63 4.21 5.36
N GLY A 87 5.77 4.39 4.04
CA GLY A 87 5.77 3.29 3.08
C GLY A 87 4.38 2.81 2.66
N ARG A 88 4.33 2.21 1.48
CA ARG A 88 3.09 1.80 0.79
C ARG A 88 2.48 0.49 1.31
N GLY A 89 3.29 -0.36 1.94
CA GLY A 89 2.87 -1.71 2.38
C GLY A 89 1.67 -1.68 3.34
N ALA A 90 1.62 -0.69 4.23
CA ALA A 90 0.52 -0.48 5.17
C ALA A 90 -0.79 -0.16 4.45
N PHE A 91 -0.77 0.81 3.52
CA PHE A 91 -1.96 1.19 2.76
C PHE A 91 -2.51 0.06 1.90
N GLU A 92 -1.65 -0.72 1.24
CA GLU A 92 -2.10 -1.89 0.46
C GLU A 92 -2.75 -2.96 1.34
N SER A 93 -2.16 -3.23 2.51
CA SER A 93 -2.67 -4.24 3.45
C SER A 93 -4.01 -3.83 4.07
N MET A 94 -4.15 -2.57 4.47
CA MET A 94 -5.41 -2.02 4.96
C MET A 94 -6.48 -2.01 3.87
N GLY A 95 -6.14 -1.63 2.64
CA GLY A 95 -7.06 -1.69 1.50
C GLY A 95 -7.52 -3.12 1.17
N ALA A 96 -6.65 -4.11 1.38
CA ALA A 96 -6.99 -5.53 1.24
C ALA A 96 -7.86 -6.08 2.40
N GLY A 97 -8.22 -5.23 3.36
CA GLY A 97 -9.08 -5.60 4.50
C GLY A 97 -8.33 -6.22 5.68
N ILE A 98 -6.99 -6.07 5.73
CA ILE A 98 -6.23 -6.45 6.92
C ILE A 98 -6.29 -5.30 7.91
N ASP A 99 -6.86 -5.56 9.09
CA ASP A 99 -6.85 -4.60 10.19
C ASP A 99 -5.40 -4.35 10.66
N MET A 100 -5.02 -3.08 10.74
CA MET A 100 -3.73 -2.64 11.24
C MET A 100 -3.94 -1.63 12.35
N GLN A 101 -3.13 -1.67 13.40
CA GLN A 101 -3.10 -0.70 14.49
C GLN A 101 -1.88 0.22 14.36
N ALA A 102 -1.88 1.34 15.09
CA ALA A 102 -0.71 2.21 15.14
C ALA A 102 0.49 1.42 15.72
N GLY A 103 1.63 1.48 15.05
CA GLY A 103 2.81 0.66 15.38
C GLY A 103 2.91 -0.65 14.60
N ASP A 104 1.83 -1.11 13.95
CA ASP A 104 1.91 -2.29 13.08
C ASP A 104 2.73 -1.98 11.81
N ILE A 105 3.47 -2.97 11.35
CA ILE A 105 4.14 -2.95 10.04
C ILE A 105 3.46 -3.93 9.09
N ALA A 106 3.57 -3.64 7.80
CA ALA A 106 3.02 -4.47 6.76
C ALA A 106 3.94 -4.56 5.55
N PHE A 107 3.84 -5.70 4.87
CA PHE A 107 4.56 -5.99 3.65
C PHE A 107 3.57 -6.33 2.56
N LYS A 108 3.75 -5.68 1.41
CA LYS A 108 3.31 -6.28 0.15
C LYS A 108 4.19 -7.49 -0.06
N SER A 109 3.62 -8.66 -0.31
CA SER A 109 4.42 -9.88 -0.35
C SER A 109 4.08 -10.74 -1.54
N ASN A 110 5.05 -11.55 -1.96
CA ASN A 110 4.90 -12.49 -3.06
C ASN A 110 5.20 -13.90 -2.60
N PHE A 111 4.33 -14.85 -2.93
CA PHE A 111 4.71 -16.26 -2.94
C PHE A 111 5.69 -16.53 -4.08
N ALA A 112 6.80 -17.17 -3.75
CA ALA A 112 7.94 -17.37 -4.63
C ALA A 112 8.54 -18.77 -4.44
N THR A 113 9.50 -19.09 -5.32
CA THR A 113 10.25 -20.34 -5.32
C THR A 113 11.68 -20.06 -4.86
N LEU A 114 12.03 -20.60 -3.71
CA LEU A 114 13.37 -20.62 -3.15
C LEU A 114 13.97 -22.00 -3.33
N ASN A 115 15.19 -22.04 -3.88
CA ASN A 115 16.01 -23.22 -3.81
C ASN A 115 16.72 -23.27 -2.46
N THR A 116 16.27 -24.13 -1.56
CA THR A 116 16.76 -24.18 -0.18
C THR A 116 18.24 -24.58 -0.07
N SER A 117 18.78 -25.36 -1.03
CA SER A 117 20.19 -25.78 -0.96
C SER A 117 21.15 -24.69 -1.40
N SER A 118 20.76 -23.84 -2.36
CA SER A 118 21.60 -22.73 -2.85
C SER A 118 21.26 -21.38 -2.22
N GLY A 119 20.09 -21.24 -1.59
CA GLY A 119 19.56 -19.97 -1.10
C GLY A 119 19.08 -19.02 -2.20
N ILE A 120 18.98 -19.50 -3.44
CA ILE A 120 18.60 -18.69 -4.61
C ILE A 120 17.09 -18.65 -4.79
N VAL A 121 16.55 -17.44 -4.94
CA VAL A 121 15.15 -17.22 -5.35
C VAL A 121 15.07 -17.43 -6.87
N GLU A 122 14.72 -18.65 -7.29
CA GLU A 122 14.62 -19.03 -8.70
C GLU A 122 13.48 -18.29 -9.41
N ARG A 123 12.37 -18.05 -8.70
CA ARG A 123 11.20 -17.35 -9.24
C ARG A 123 10.57 -16.48 -8.16
N ARG A 124 10.48 -15.17 -8.38
CA ARG A 124 9.80 -14.24 -7.46
C ARG A 124 8.28 -14.30 -7.51
N ARG A 125 7.73 -15.08 -8.44
CA ARG A 125 6.31 -15.34 -8.62
C ARG A 125 6.17 -16.83 -8.83
N ALA A 126 5.69 -17.55 -7.82
CA ALA A 126 5.62 -19.00 -7.86
C ALA A 126 4.73 -19.50 -9.02
N ASP A 127 3.66 -18.77 -9.32
CA ASP A 127 2.78 -19.04 -10.43
C ASP A 127 2.04 -17.77 -10.90
N ARG A 128 1.53 -17.80 -12.13
CA ARG A 128 0.57 -16.79 -12.62
C ARG A 128 -0.87 -17.17 -12.28
N ILE A 129 -1.18 -18.48 -12.26
CA ILE A 129 -2.48 -19.00 -11.84
C ILE A 129 -2.31 -19.49 -10.40
N PHE A 130 -2.75 -18.68 -9.47
CA PHE A 130 -2.47 -18.88 -8.04
C PHE A 130 -3.68 -18.61 -7.15
N GLU A 131 -4.81 -18.23 -7.73
CA GLU A 131 -6.06 -17.86 -7.06
C GLU A 131 -6.62 -18.99 -6.21
N HIS A 132 -6.38 -20.24 -6.61
CA HIS A 132 -6.82 -21.42 -5.85
C HIS A 132 -5.84 -21.80 -4.74
N LEU A 133 -4.54 -21.50 -4.91
CA LEU A 133 -3.48 -21.90 -3.98
C LEU A 133 -3.21 -20.83 -2.91
N GLY A 134 -3.28 -19.56 -3.31
CA GLY A 134 -2.98 -18.42 -2.46
C GLY A 134 -3.81 -18.35 -1.19
N PRO A 135 -5.15 -18.50 -1.24
CA PRO A 135 -5.97 -18.56 -0.03
C PRO A 135 -5.57 -19.69 0.92
N VAL A 136 -5.28 -20.89 0.39
CA VAL A 136 -4.88 -22.06 1.18
C VAL A 136 -3.53 -21.82 1.86
N LEU A 137 -2.55 -21.31 1.13
CA LEU A 137 -1.23 -21.00 1.69
C LEU A 137 -1.27 -19.83 2.66
N CYS A 138 -2.10 -18.80 2.41
CA CYS A 138 -2.31 -17.72 3.38
C CYS A 138 -2.95 -18.25 4.66
N GLN A 139 -3.93 -19.15 4.57
CA GLN A 139 -4.56 -19.78 5.73
C GLN A 139 -3.57 -20.57 6.58
N ALA A 140 -2.60 -21.24 5.96
CA ALA A 140 -1.54 -21.96 6.69
C ALA A 140 -0.57 -21.01 7.44
N LEU A 141 -0.48 -19.76 7.01
CA LEU A 141 0.43 -18.75 7.58
C LEU A 141 -0.28 -17.76 8.51
N ASP A 142 -1.59 -17.55 8.35
CA ASP A 142 -2.37 -16.60 9.13
C ASP A 142 -2.42 -17.04 10.60
N GLY A 143 -2.01 -16.15 11.51
CA GLY A 143 -1.95 -16.46 12.94
C GLY A 143 -0.72 -17.26 13.38
N LEU A 144 0.29 -17.42 12.51
CA LEU A 144 1.57 -18.02 12.91
C LEU A 144 2.18 -17.27 14.11
N GLN A 145 2.96 -18.00 14.90
CA GLN A 145 3.65 -17.49 16.08
C GLN A 145 5.15 -17.41 15.79
N LEU A 146 5.78 -16.36 16.32
CA LEU A 146 7.23 -16.18 16.29
C LEU A 146 7.78 -16.63 17.65
N PRO A 147 8.47 -17.78 17.76
CA PRO A 147 8.95 -18.31 19.04
C PRO A 147 9.77 -17.33 19.88
N SER A 148 10.65 -16.53 19.26
CA SER A 148 11.46 -15.54 20.00
C SER A 148 10.70 -14.23 20.23
N PHE A 149 9.58 -14.05 19.54
CA PHE A 149 8.81 -12.80 19.51
C PHE A 149 7.30 -13.04 19.65
N PRO A 150 6.84 -13.77 20.69
CA PRO A 150 5.43 -14.17 20.82
C PRO A 150 4.46 -12.99 20.98
N GLN A 151 4.97 -11.82 21.36
CA GLN A 151 4.20 -10.58 21.44
C GLN A 151 3.80 -9.98 20.07
N HIS A 152 4.36 -10.50 18.98
CA HIS A 152 4.14 -9.98 17.63
C HIS A 152 3.26 -10.92 16.79
N PRO A 153 1.91 -10.86 16.93
CA PRO A 153 1.04 -11.72 16.15
C PRO A 153 1.08 -11.32 14.68
N VAL A 154 0.98 -12.34 13.81
CA VAL A 154 1.06 -12.18 12.37
C VAL A 154 -0.30 -12.41 11.72
N ARG A 155 -0.62 -11.60 10.72
CA ARG A 155 -1.79 -11.81 9.85
C ARG A 155 -1.35 -11.88 8.40
N VAL A 156 -1.91 -12.84 7.68
CA VAL A 156 -1.63 -13.05 6.25
C VAL A 156 -2.93 -13.13 5.50
N ARG A 157 -3.11 -12.25 4.51
CA ARG A 157 -4.27 -12.32 3.62
C ARG A 157 -3.85 -12.43 2.17
N TYR A 158 -4.60 -13.26 1.46
CA TYR A 158 -4.48 -13.38 0.03
C TYR A 158 -4.88 -12.06 -0.65
N ALA A 159 -4.14 -11.65 -1.67
CA ALA A 159 -4.50 -10.52 -2.52
C ALA A 159 -4.94 -11.04 -3.90
N THR A 160 -4.08 -10.96 -4.90
CA THR A 160 -4.34 -11.42 -6.28
C THR A 160 -3.12 -12.09 -6.86
N GLU A 161 -3.31 -13.05 -7.76
CA GLU A 161 -2.24 -13.87 -8.32
C GLU A 161 -1.33 -14.41 -7.21
N HIS A 162 0.00 -14.24 -7.32
CA HIS A 162 1.02 -14.64 -6.36
C HIS A 162 1.14 -13.72 -5.12
N ARG A 163 0.30 -12.67 -5.00
CA ARG A 163 0.46 -11.61 -4.00
C ARG A 163 -0.32 -11.91 -2.72
N CYS A 164 0.25 -11.51 -1.59
CA CYS A 164 -0.42 -11.49 -0.30
C CYS A 164 0.03 -10.25 0.50
N GLY A 165 -0.79 -9.87 1.49
CA GLY A 165 -0.40 -8.91 2.52
C GLY A 165 0.04 -9.67 3.77
N VAL A 166 1.14 -9.23 4.38
CA VAL A 166 1.64 -9.76 5.65
C VAL A 166 1.72 -8.60 6.64
N VAL A 167 1.03 -8.70 7.77
CA VAL A 167 1.03 -7.69 8.84
C VAL A 167 1.65 -8.32 10.08
N VAL A 168 2.59 -7.58 10.69
CA VAL A 168 3.17 -7.91 11.99
C VAL A 168 2.72 -6.83 12.97
N ARG A 169 2.06 -7.27 14.04
CA ARG A 169 1.45 -6.36 15.02
C ARG A 169 2.33 -6.17 16.24
N GLY A 170 2.24 -4.99 16.84
CA GLY A 170 2.77 -4.72 18.18
C GLY A 170 3.73 -3.54 18.24
N PRO A 171 4.02 -3.06 19.45
CA PRO A 171 4.84 -1.87 19.66
C PRO A 171 6.32 -2.13 19.36
N GLY A 172 7.09 -1.06 19.15
CA GLY A 172 8.54 -1.14 18.93
C GLY A 172 8.95 -1.65 17.56
N LEU A 173 8.02 -1.72 16.61
CA LEU A 173 8.29 -2.03 15.21
C LEU A 173 8.57 -0.77 14.40
N SER A 174 9.40 -0.90 13.37
CA SER A 174 9.83 0.18 12.48
C SER A 174 9.75 -0.23 11.01
N ASP A 175 9.40 0.71 10.15
CA ASP A 175 9.46 0.55 8.70
C ASP A 175 10.86 0.76 8.11
N ALA A 176 11.82 1.20 8.93
CA ALA A 176 13.21 1.44 8.55
C ALA A 176 14.03 0.13 8.46
N ILE A 177 13.57 -0.82 7.65
CA ILE A 177 14.25 -2.09 7.37
C ILE A 177 14.21 -2.43 5.89
N THR A 178 15.16 -3.23 5.43
CA THR A 178 15.11 -3.89 4.12
C THR A 178 14.06 -5.01 4.11
N GLY A 179 13.73 -5.51 2.92
CA GLY A 179 12.91 -6.72 2.74
C GLY A 179 13.76 -7.95 2.39
N THR A 180 13.09 -9.09 2.15
CA THR A 180 13.75 -10.33 1.72
C THR A 180 13.74 -10.52 0.20
N ASP A 181 13.00 -9.69 -0.54
CA ASP A 181 12.89 -9.75 -2.00
C ASP A 181 14.17 -9.26 -2.71
N PRO A 182 14.86 -10.10 -3.51
CA PRO A 182 16.04 -9.69 -4.26
C PRO A 182 15.77 -8.83 -5.50
N LEU A 183 14.50 -8.48 -5.76
CA LEU A 183 14.03 -7.63 -6.85
C LEU A 183 14.21 -8.22 -8.27
N ARG A 184 15.02 -9.27 -8.44
CA ARG A 184 15.19 -10.03 -9.69
C ARG A 184 15.26 -11.54 -9.38
N ASP A 185 14.82 -12.34 -10.34
CA ASP A 185 14.93 -13.80 -10.26
C ASP A 185 16.39 -14.25 -10.32
N ASN A 186 16.68 -15.44 -9.82
CA ASN A 186 17.99 -16.08 -9.78
C ASN A 186 19.04 -15.31 -8.97
N LEU A 187 18.60 -14.64 -7.91
CA LEU A 187 19.46 -13.98 -6.93
C LEU A 187 19.25 -14.57 -5.54
N PRO A 188 20.23 -14.45 -4.63
CA PRO A 188 20.09 -14.88 -3.25
C PRO A 188 18.92 -14.19 -2.54
N LEU A 189 18.19 -14.93 -1.70
CA LEU A 189 17.24 -14.35 -0.77
C LEU A 189 17.96 -13.28 0.08
N GLN A 190 17.36 -12.10 0.21
CA GLN A 190 18.01 -11.01 0.93
C GLN A 190 17.85 -11.19 2.44
N GLU A 191 18.92 -10.86 3.17
CA GLU A 191 18.85 -10.71 4.62
C GLU A 191 18.13 -9.41 4.98
N VAL A 192 17.32 -9.48 6.03
CA VAL A 192 16.66 -8.29 6.59
C VAL A 192 17.69 -7.50 7.39
N ARG A 193 17.81 -6.21 7.10
CA ARG A 193 18.76 -5.31 7.75
C ARG A 193 18.06 -4.00 8.13
N PRO A 194 18.41 -3.38 9.26
CA PRO A 194 17.97 -2.03 9.56
C PRO A 194 18.55 -1.05 8.54
N THR A 195 17.79 -0.01 8.20
CA THR A 195 18.23 1.08 7.32
C THR A 195 18.60 2.34 8.08
N ASP A 196 18.42 2.35 9.40
CA ASP A 196 18.90 3.38 10.32
C ASP A 196 19.45 2.72 11.61
N ASP A 197 19.99 3.53 12.51
CA ASP A 197 20.60 3.07 13.76
C ASP A 197 19.60 2.97 14.94
N SER A 198 18.29 3.00 14.67
CA SER A 198 17.29 2.94 15.73
C SER A 198 17.20 1.54 16.35
N PRO A 199 17.03 1.44 17.69
CA PRO A 199 16.76 0.15 18.35
C PRO A 199 15.54 -0.56 17.76
N GLU A 200 14.52 0.19 17.37
CA GLU A 200 13.29 -0.32 16.76
C GLU A 200 13.57 -0.96 15.39
N ALA A 201 14.42 -0.36 14.54
CA ALA A 201 14.80 -0.96 13.26
C ALA A 201 15.59 -2.26 13.46
N ALA A 202 16.55 -2.28 14.39
CA ALA A 202 17.32 -3.48 14.70
C ALA A 202 16.42 -4.61 15.25
N HIS A 203 15.52 -4.29 16.18
CA HIS A 203 14.52 -5.22 16.71
C HIS A 203 13.62 -5.75 15.59
N THR A 204 13.10 -4.87 14.74
CA THR A 204 12.22 -5.24 13.63
C THR A 204 12.92 -6.14 12.63
N ALA A 205 14.18 -5.88 12.30
CA ALA A 205 14.95 -6.72 11.41
C ALA A 205 15.08 -8.15 11.94
N ALA A 206 15.28 -8.32 13.26
CA ALA A 206 15.31 -9.64 13.90
C ALA A 206 13.94 -10.34 13.85
N VAL A 207 12.85 -9.62 14.19
CA VAL A 207 11.47 -10.13 14.10
C VAL A 207 11.13 -10.63 12.70
N VAL A 208 11.46 -9.84 11.68
CA VAL A 208 11.11 -10.12 10.28
C VAL A 208 12.01 -11.21 9.68
N SER A 209 13.26 -11.33 10.15
CA SER A 209 14.15 -12.44 9.78
C SER A 209 13.60 -13.77 10.30
N GLU A 210 13.17 -13.83 11.57
CA GLU A 210 12.51 -15.01 12.14
C GLU A 210 11.20 -15.33 11.40
N LEU A 211 10.38 -14.31 11.14
CA LEU A 211 9.16 -14.45 10.34
C LEU A 211 9.43 -15.12 8.99
N SER A 212 10.42 -14.65 8.24
CA SER A 212 10.77 -15.23 6.93
C SER A 212 11.16 -16.71 7.08
N GLY A 213 11.92 -17.07 8.11
CA GLY A 213 12.31 -18.45 8.40
C GLY A 213 11.12 -19.35 8.76
N VAL A 214 10.24 -18.88 9.66
CA VAL A 214 9.04 -19.62 10.08
C VAL A 214 8.09 -19.84 8.90
N MET A 215 7.83 -18.81 8.10
CA MET A 215 7.00 -18.92 6.90
C MET A 215 7.59 -19.92 5.90
N HIS A 216 8.91 -19.88 5.67
CA HIS A 216 9.58 -20.85 4.80
C HIS A 216 9.41 -22.28 5.32
N GLY A 217 9.62 -22.52 6.61
CA GLY A 217 9.46 -23.84 7.23
C GLY A 217 8.04 -24.41 7.07
N ILE A 218 7.01 -23.60 7.31
CA ILE A 218 5.61 -23.98 7.13
C ILE A 218 5.34 -24.32 5.67
N LEU A 219 5.75 -23.45 4.74
CA LEU A 219 5.45 -23.64 3.32
C LEU A 219 6.22 -24.83 2.72
N GLN A 220 7.48 -25.03 3.09
CA GLN A 220 8.30 -26.13 2.59
C GLN A 220 7.67 -27.49 2.91
N GLY A 221 7.06 -27.64 4.09
CA GLY A 221 6.35 -28.85 4.50
C GLY A 221 4.89 -28.94 4.05
N HIS A 222 4.36 -27.92 3.38
CA HIS A 222 2.93 -27.85 3.09
C HIS A 222 2.51 -28.82 1.96
N PRO A 223 1.39 -29.57 2.08
CA PRO A 223 0.96 -30.54 1.07
C PRO A 223 0.80 -29.99 -0.35
N VAL A 224 0.41 -28.72 -0.47
CA VAL A 224 0.34 -28.01 -1.77
C VAL A 224 1.69 -28.04 -2.49
N ASN A 225 2.79 -27.83 -1.79
CA ASN A 225 4.11 -27.83 -2.41
C ASN A 225 4.59 -29.24 -2.76
N ALA A 226 4.25 -30.24 -1.94
CA ALA A 226 4.48 -31.64 -2.30
C ALA A 226 3.75 -32.02 -3.60
N HIS A 227 2.49 -31.59 -3.76
CA HIS A 227 1.73 -31.83 -4.98
C HIS A 227 2.31 -31.10 -6.19
N ARG A 228 2.67 -29.81 -6.04
CA ARG A 228 3.31 -29.03 -7.11
C ARG A 228 4.59 -29.71 -7.61
N ILE A 229 5.44 -30.18 -6.70
CA ILE A 229 6.69 -30.87 -7.06
C ILE A 229 6.39 -32.17 -7.80
N ALA A 230 5.39 -32.96 -7.36
CA ALA A 230 4.99 -34.18 -8.05
C ALA A 230 4.48 -33.93 -9.49
N GLU A 231 3.89 -32.77 -9.74
CA GLU A 231 3.47 -32.32 -11.08
C GLU A 231 4.59 -31.66 -11.90
N GLY A 232 5.82 -31.59 -11.39
CA GLY A 232 6.93 -30.91 -12.04
C GLY A 232 6.83 -29.38 -12.03
N LYS A 233 5.96 -28.80 -11.18
CA LYS A 233 5.81 -27.36 -11.00
C LYS A 233 6.73 -26.85 -9.89
N PRO A 234 7.24 -25.60 -10.00
CA PRO A 234 8.07 -25.01 -8.96
C PRO A 234 7.25 -24.79 -7.67
N PRO A 235 7.79 -25.09 -6.48
CA PRO A 235 7.07 -24.89 -5.22
C PRO A 235 6.90 -23.40 -4.91
N ALA A 236 5.83 -23.07 -4.19
CA ALA A 236 5.59 -21.78 -3.55
C ALA A 236 6.04 -21.85 -2.09
N ASN A 237 7.34 -22.00 -1.86
CA ASN A 237 7.92 -22.34 -0.57
C ASN A 237 8.52 -21.16 0.20
N VAL A 238 8.51 -19.95 -0.36
CA VAL A 238 8.96 -18.75 0.37
C VAL A 238 7.98 -17.59 0.12
N VAL A 239 7.87 -16.71 1.11
CA VAL A 239 7.22 -15.41 0.95
C VAL A 239 8.28 -14.32 0.91
N LEU A 240 8.33 -13.58 -0.19
CA LEU A 240 9.22 -12.43 -0.34
C LEU A 240 8.54 -11.21 0.28
N LEU A 241 9.05 -10.78 1.44
CA LEU A 241 8.58 -9.62 2.19
C LEU A 241 9.19 -8.37 1.57
N ARG A 242 8.38 -7.45 1.07
CA ARG A 242 8.86 -6.24 0.37
C ARG A 242 8.05 -5.01 0.73
N GLY A 243 8.73 -3.87 0.67
CA GLY A 243 8.12 -2.56 0.94
C GLY A 243 7.51 -2.51 2.33
N CYS A 244 8.34 -2.76 3.35
CA CYS A 244 7.93 -2.56 4.74
C CYS A 244 7.32 -1.16 4.86
N GLY A 245 6.10 -1.10 5.39
CA GLY A 245 5.46 0.16 5.70
C GLY A 245 4.74 0.05 7.03
N SER A 246 4.80 1.11 7.82
CA SER A 246 4.06 1.18 9.08
C SER A 246 2.73 1.89 8.85
N ARG A 247 1.70 1.50 9.61
CA ARG A 247 0.47 2.29 9.65
C ARG A 247 0.83 3.68 10.17
N ILE A 248 0.51 4.70 9.38
CA ILE A 248 0.80 6.09 9.76
C ILE A 248 0.09 6.43 11.07
N ALA A 249 0.82 7.03 12.00
CA ALA A 249 0.28 7.55 13.24
C ALA A 249 0.03 9.05 13.06
N VAL A 250 -1.19 9.38 12.66
CA VAL A 250 -1.62 10.77 12.45
C VAL A 250 -2.88 11.06 13.22
N GLU A 251 -3.07 12.34 13.54
CA GLU A 251 -4.36 12.86 13.99
C GLU A 251 -5.44 12.50 12.95
N PRO A 252 -6.55 11.87 13.37
CA PRO A 252 -7.66 11.55 12.48
C PRO A 252 -8.16 12.79 11.72
N PHE A 253 -8.61 12.60 10.49
CA PHE A 253 -9.06 13.69 9.62
C PHE A 253 -10.16 14.56 10.26
N HIS A 254 -11.06 13.92 11.01
CA HIS A 254 -12.15 14.61 11.69
C HIS A 254 -11.68 15.52 12.83
N GLU A 255 -10.60 15.15 13.53
CA GLU A 255 -10.00 15.98 14.59
C GLU A 255 -9.28 17.18 13.96
N ARG A 256 -8.51 16.94 12.90
CA ARG A 256 -7.76 17.98 12.19
C ARG A 256 -8.65 19.04 11.53
N HIS A 257 -9.67 18.59 10.80
CA HIS A 257 -10.45 19.45 9.90
C HIS A 257 -11.86 19.73 10.42
N GLY A 258 -12.31 19.09 11.50
CA GLY A 258 -13.68 19.20 12.00
C GLY A 258 -14.74 18.58 11.08
N LEU A 259 -14.33 17.75 10.11
CA LEU A 259 -15.20 17.16 9.09
C LEU A 259 -15.22 15.64 9.20
N ARG A 260 -16.42 15.06 9.14
CA ARG A 260 -16.59 13.60 8.96
C ARG A 260 -16.48 13.28 7.49
N ALA A 261 -15.64 12.30 7.14
CA ALA A 261 -15.35 11.97 5.76
C ALA A 261 -15.65 10.50 5.45
N ALA A 262 -16.10 10.27 4.22
CA ALA A 262 -16.23 8.96 3.63
C ALA A 262 -15.58 8.97 2.25
N MET A 263 -15.07 7.82 1.81
CA MET A 263 -14.30 7.70 0.57
C MET A 263 -14.78 6.52 -0.26
N VAL A 264 -15.06 6.78 -1.53
CA VAL A 264 -15.26 5.73 -2.54
C VAL A 264 -13.94 5.59 -3.30
N ALA A 265 -13.20 4.53 -3.02
CA ALA A 265 -11.90 4.27 -3.63
C ALA A 265 -11.79 2.79 -4.04
N PRO A 266 -11.90 2.45 -5.34
CA PRO A 266 -11.68 1.08 -5.80
C PRO A 266 -10.22 0.65 -5.60
N THR A 267 -9.29 1.58 -5.75
CA THR A 267 -7.86 1.34 -5.56
C THR A 267 -7.54 1.10 -4.08
N LYS A 268 -7.00 -0.08 -3.78
CA LYS A 268 -6.71 -0.53 -2.41
C LYS A 268 -5.77 0.40 -1.64
N VAL A 269 -4.75 0.97 -2.30
CA VAL A 269 -3.83 1.93 -1.69
C VAL A 269 -4.59 3.16 -1.16
N ILE A 270 -5.47 3.73 -1.97
CA ILE A 270 -6.21 4.95 -1.62
C ILE A 270 -7.23 4.65 -0.54
N ALA A 271 -7.93 3.51 -0.62
CA ALA A 271 -8.82 3.04 0.44
C ALA A 271 -8.08 2.84 1.78
N GLY A 272 -6.90 2.22 1.77
CA GLY A 272 -6.09 2.03 2.97
C GLY A 272 -5.53 3.33 3.55
N LEU A 273 -5.18 4.30 2.70
CA LEU A 273 -4.82 5.64 3.13
C LEU A 273 -6.00 6.35 3.80
N GLY A 274 -7.18 6.35 3.17
CA GLY A 274 -8.40 6.91 3.76
C GLY A 274 -8.72 6.28 5.12
N ALA A 275 -8.63 4.94 5.21
CA ALA A 275 -8.84 4.22 6.48
C ALA A 275 -7.80 4.60 7.55
N SER A 276 -6.54 4.86 7.14
CA SER A 276 -5.50 5.34 8.06
C SER A 276 -5.82 6.73 8.63
N LEU A 277 -6.51 7.57 7.86
CA LEU A 277 -6.97 8.90 8.27
C LEU A 277 -8.33 8.87 9.00
N GLY A 278 -8.94 7.69 9.14
CA GLY A 278 -10.23 7.51 9.81
C GLY A 278 -11.46 7.77 8.93
N PHE A 279 -11.34 7.62 7.60
CA PHE A 279 -12.48 7.73 6.68
C PHE A 279 -13.31 6.45 6.69
N ASP A 280 -14.63 6.59 6.54
CA ASP A 280 -15.50 5.48 6.21
C ASP A 280 -15.29 5.08 4.75
N ILE A 281 -14.74 3.88 4.50
CA ILE A 281 -14.51 3.38 3.13
C ILE A 281 -15.79 2.75 2.58
N ILE A 282 -16.30 3.32 1.49
CA ILE A 282 -17.54 2.89 0.84
C ILE A 282 -17.21 2.06 -0.40
N SER A 283 -17.80 0.87 -0.49
CA SER A 283 -17.81 0.07 -1.71
C SER A 283 -18.97 0.49 -2.60
N ALA A 284 -18.69 0.84 -3.85
CA ALA A 284 -19.69 1.20 -4.85
C ALA A 284 -19.78 0.10 -5.92
N PRO A 285 -20.99 -0.38 -6.30
CA PRO A 285 -21.15 -1.35 -7.38
C PRO A 285 -20.50 -0.86 -8.69
N GLY A 286 -19.68 -1.69 -9.31
CA GLY A 286 -18.98 -1.38 -10.56
C GLY A 286 -17.67 -0.61 -10.41
N ALA A 287 -17.30 -0.16 -9.20
CA ALA A 287 -15.98 0.40 -8.94
C ALA A 287 -14.97 -0.75 -8.74
N THR A 288 -14.02 -0.90 -9.68
CA THR A 288 -13.02 -1.97 -9.73
C THR A 288 -11.60 -1.45 -9.72
#